data_AF-A0A971IEH2-F1
#
_entry.id   AF-A0A971IEH2-F1
#
_cell.length_a   1.000
_cell.length_b   1.000
_cell.length_c   1.000
_cell.angle_alpha   90.00
_cell.angle_beta   90.00
_cell.angle_gamma   90.00
#
_symmetry.space_group_name_H-M   'P 1'
#
loop_
_entity.id
_entity.type
_entity.pdbx_description
1 polymer ?
#
loop_
_entity_poly.entity_id
_entity_poly.type
_entity_poly.pdbx_seq_one_letter_code
_entity_poly.pdbx_strand_id
1 'polypeptide(L)'
;MTAARHSARIAALILAAAVAVVAGACALGAGIDDGAAEQQRTLQVARDAFARAADALLEGDRESFLARLSAHGSETGIAAAAGLGEVFDTLAPLPWQTFAFDVAPRDAARGVYRVRGIGRLAGAGPPDRIAVVRYLRMTAVADGASLLADETPDELRGRYLMALHEPLVLQRPGLVVIGDRRARGRAGVVLTAALRARARLKDLGIDTSPAVVVTVYGSDAAVREALGVAAPTPRLVFFSHPPLRAAAESWPTLDVGVMGPWLRGLGSA
;
A
#
# COMPACT_ATOMS: atom_id res chain seq x y z
N MET A 1 66.83 -50.90 -29.15
CA MET A 1 67.25 -49.51 -28.88
C MET A 1 66.45 -48.57 -29.77
N THR A 2 65.83 -47.53 -29.18
CA THR A 2 65.28 -46.30 -29.82
C THR A 2 64.25 -46.48 -30.95
N ALA A 3 62.94 -46.35 -30.73
CA ALA A 3 62.14 -45.18 -30.37
C ALA A 3 61.77 -44.25 -31.55
N ALA A 4 60.45 -44.10 -31.70
CA ALA A 4 59.73 -42.86 -31.99
C ALA A 4 59.34 -42.53 -33.46
N ARG A 5 58.11 -42.01 -33.53
CA ARG A 5 57.51 -41.10 -34.53
C ARG A 5 56.79 -41.77 -35.69
N HIS A 6 55.48 -42.00 -35.54
CA HIS A 6 54.46 -41.57 -36.52
C HIS A 6 53.01 -41.72 -36.00
N SER A 7 52.74 -41.18 -34.81
CA SER A 7 51.38 -41.10 -34.24
C SER A 7 51.06 -39.67 -33.83
N ALA A 8 51.09 -38.71 -34.77
CA ALA A 8 50.84 -37.30 -34.46
C ALA A 8 50.45 -36.42 -35.67
N ARG A 9 49.73 -36.96 -36.68
CA ARG A 9 49.33 -36.15 -37.85
C ARG A 9 47.87 -36.26 -38.31
N ILE A 10 46.99 -36.89 -37.54
CA ILE A 10 45.54 -36.92 -37.82
C ILE A 10 44.78 -36.56 -36.54
N ALA A 11 45.06 -35.38 -35.99
CA ALA A 11 44.29 -34.78 -34.90
C ALA A 11 44.26 -33.24 -34.97
N ALA A 12 44.73 -32.64 -36.07
CA ALA A 12 44.88 -31.19 -36.22
C ALA A 12 43.95 -30.57 -37.28
N LEU A 13 42.98 -31.32 -37.82
CA LEU A 13 42.08 -30.84 -38.89
C LEU A 13 40.58 -30.94 -38.53
N ILE A 14 40.24 -31.11 -37.25
CA ILE A 14 38.85 -30.98 -36.76
C ILE A 14 38.70 -29.77 -35.81
N LEU A 15 39.79 -29.14 -35.38
CA LEU A 15 39.75 -28.00 -34.46
C LEU A 15 39.70 -26.62 -35.15
N ALA A 16 39.71 -26.56 -36.49
CA ALA A 16 39.66 -25.29 -37.23
C ALA A 16 38.29 -24.99 -37.89
N ALA A 17 37.35 -25.94 -37.89
CA ALA A 17 35.99 -25.73 -38.40
C ALA A 17 34.94 -25.49 -37.31
N ALA A 18 35.30 -25.65 -36.03
CA ALA A 18 34.41 -25.44 -34.89
C ALA A 18 34.52 -24.05 -34.23
N VAL A 19 35.38 -23.16 -34.76
CA VAL A 19 35.59 -21.79 -34.22
C VAL A 19 34.95 -20.70 -35.10
N ALA A 20 34.40 -21.05 -36.26
CA ALA A 20 33.79 -20.08 -37.19
C ALA A 20 32.24 -20.02 -37.14
N VAL A 21 31.58 -20.77 -36.26
CA VAL A 21 30.11 -20.75 -36.12
C VAL A 21 29.64 -20.05 -34.83
N VAL A 22 30.54 -19.72 -33.91
CA VAL A 22 30.16 -19.01 -32.65
C VAL A 22 30.20 -17.48 -32.81
N ALA A 23 30.81 -16.94 -33.87
CA ALA A 23 30.84 -15.49 -34.10
C ALA A 23 29.62 -14.93 -34.87
N GLY A 24 28.73 -15.79 -35.39
CA GLY A 24 27.60 -15.39 -36.23
C GLY A 24 26.22 -15.40 -35.56
N ALA A 25 26.10 -15.95 -34.34
CA ALA A 25 24.80 -16.15 -33.67
C ALA A 25 24.60 -15.30 -32.41
N CYS A 26 25.60 -14.52 -31.98
CA CYS A 26 25.51 -13.68 -30.78
C CYS A 26 25.06 -12.23 -31.03
N ALA A 27 24.66 -11.86 -32.26
CA ALA A 27 24.31 -10.49 -32.60
C ALA A 27 22.80 -10.22 -32.78
N LEU A 28 21.92 -11.17 -32.42
CA LEU A 28 20.46 -11.01 -32.61
C LEU A 28 19.62 -11.16 -31.33
N GLY A 29 20.24 -11.27 -30.15
CA GLY A 29 19.54 -11.42 -28.86
C GLY A 29 19.71 -10.26 -27.86
N ALA A 30 20.54 -9.26 -28.15
CA ALA A 30 20.96 -8.22 -27.18
C ALA A 30 19.90 -7.16 -26.84
N GLY A 31 18.66 -7.29 -27.30
CA GLY A 31 17.60 -6.29 -27.08
C GLY A 31 16.50 -6.70 -26.09
N ILE A 32 16.42 -7.98 -25.71
CA ILE A 32 15.29 -8.51 -24.92
C ILE A 32 15.64 -8.66 -23.43
N ASP A 33 16.92 -8.93 -23.10
CA ASP A 33 17.36 -9.17 -21.72
C ASP A 33 17.58 -7.88 -20.90
N ASP A 34 18.08 -6.80 -21.53
CA ASP A 34 18.40 -5.56 -20.82
C ASP A 34 17.15 -4.88 -20.23
N GLY A 35 16.02 -4.95 -20.93
CA GLY A 35 14.75 -4.40 -20.44
C GLY A 35 14.21 -5.16 -19.22
N ALA A 36 14.32 -6.48 -19.21
CA ALA A 36 13.87 -7.32 -18.09
C ALA A 36 14.77 -7.13 -16.85
N ALA A 37 16.10 -7.05 -17.07
CA ALA A 37 17.06 -6.77 -16.02
C ALA A 37 16.82 -5.40 -15.36
N GLU A 38 16.57 -4.36 -16.16
CA GLU A 38 16.31 -3.01 -15.65
C GLU A 38 14.96 -2.92 -14.90
N GLN A 39 13.92 -3.61 -15.40
CA GLN A 39 12.63 -3.70 -14.71
C GLN A 39 12.76 -4.39 -13.34
N GLN A 40 13.51 -5.48 -13.28
CA GLN A 40 13.76 -6.23 -12.05
C GLN A 40 14.59 -5.40 -11.06
N ARG A 41 15.62 -4.71 -11.55
CA ARG A 41 16.42 -3.78 -10.76
C ARG A 41 15.55 -2.69 -10.16
N THR A 42 14.73 -2.03 -10.98
CA THR A 42 13.81 -0.96 -10.55
C THR A 42 12.82 -1.47 -9.50
N LEU A 43 12.24 -2.65 -9.70
CA LEU A 43 11.33 -3.25 -8.73
C LEU A 43 12.01 -3.51 -7.38
N GLN A 44 13.24 -4.01 -7.39
CA GLN A 44 13.99 -4.30 -6.17
C GLN A 44 14.31 -3.01 -5.39
N VAL A 45 14.87 -2.00 -6.06
CA VAL A 45 15.20 -0.73 -5.39
C VAL A 45 13.94 0.00 -4.90
N ALA A 46 12.82 -0.12 -5.63
CA ALA A 46 11.54 0.43 -5.20
C ALA A 46 11.01 -0.27 -3.94
N ARG A 47 11.08 -1.61 -3.87
CA ARG A 47 10.70 -2.36 -2.66
C ARG A 47 11.51 -1.94 -1.45
N ASP A 48 12.82 -1.80 -1.60
CA ASP A 48 13.70 -1.39 -0.50
C ASP A 48 13.44 0.06 -0.05
N ALA A 49 13.19 0.96 -1.01
CA ALA A 49 12.82 2.36 -0.72
C ALA A 49 11.50 2.44 0.04
N PHE A 50 10.48 1.72 -0.42
CA PHE A 50 9.16 1.70 0.21
C PHE A 50 9.13 0.95 1.54
N ALA A 51 9.97 -0.07 1.73
CA ALA A 51 10.13 -0.69 3.05
C ALA A 51 10.65 0.33 4.08
N ARG A 52 11.73 1.07 3.75
CA ARG A 52 12.26 2.13 4.62
C ARG A 52 11.30 3.30 4.81
N ALA A 53 10.52 3.64 3.79
CA ALA A 53 9.47 4.64 3.91
C ALA A 53 8.34 4.18 4.85
N ALA A 54 8.00 2.89 4.86
CA ALA A 54 7.03 2.36 5.82
C ALA A 54 7.52 2.48 7.27
N ASP A 55 8.80 2.19 7.52
CA ASP A 55 9.42 2.36 8.84
C ASP A 55 9.36 3.85 9.28
N ALA A 56 9.77 4.76 8.41
CA ALA A 56 9.72 6.20 8.68
C ALA A 56 8.28 6.70 8.92
N LEU A 57 7.28 6.14 8.23
CA LEU A 57 5.86 6.45 8.46
C LEU A 57 5.41 6.02 9.86
N LEU A 58 5.83 4.85 10.33
CA LEU A 58 5.54 4.38 11.69
C LEU A 58 6.22 5.22 12.76
N GLU A 59 7.43 5.70 12.48
CA GLU A 59 8.20 6.58 13.38
C GLU A 59 7.70 8.04 13.36
N GLY A 60 6.84 8.41 12.41
CA GLY A 60 6.42 9.79 12.21
C GLY A 60 7.53 10.69 11.66
N ASP A 61 8.53 10.11 11.00
CA ASP A 61 9.66 10.82 10.39
C ASP A 61 9.37 11.14 8.91
N ARG A 62 8.88 12.36 8.69
CA ARG A 62 8.55 12.85 7.34
C ARG A 62 9.78 13.04 6.47
N GLU A 63 10.89 13.46 7.05
CA GLU A 63 12.12 13.75 6.31
C GLU A 63 12.71 12.45 5.79
N SER A 64 12.86 11.45 6.67
CA SER A 64 13.31 10.12 6.29
C SER A 64 12.35 9.46 5.29
N PHE A 65 11.04 9.66 5.44
CA PHE A 65 10.06 9.16 4.47
C PHE A 65 10.31 9.70 3.06
N LEU A 66 10.43 11.03 2.91
CA LEU A 66 10.60 11.67 1.62
C LEU A 66 12.00 11.48 1.02
N ALA A 67 13.03 11.38 1.87
CA ALA A 67 14.40 11.13 1.43
C ALA A 67 14.54 9.80 0.67
N ARG A 68 13.69 8.81 0.96
CA ARG A 68 13.68 7.51 0.25
C ARG A 68 12.94 7.53 -1.08
N LEU A 69 12.13 8.57 -1.33
CA LEU A 69 11.18 8.63 -2.43
C LEU A 69 11.42 9.91 -3.26
N SER A 70 12.66 10.10 -3.68
CA SER A 70 13.10 11.32 -4.34
C SER A 70 12.73 11.37 -5.82
N ALA A 71 12.52 12.58 -6.32
CA ALA A 71 12.28 12.87 -7.73
C ALA A 71 13.50 13.57 -8.35
N HIS A 72 14.02 13.03 -9.44
CA HIS A 72 15.13 13.67 -10.17
C HIS A 72 14.56 14.65 -11.21
N GLY A 73 14.54 15.94 -10.86
CA GLY A 73 14.54 17.08 -11.78
C GLY A 73 13.33 17.30 -12.71
N SER A 74 12.38 16.37 -12.80
CA SER A 74 11.17 16.53 -13.60
C SER A 74 10.02 17.13 -12.79
N GLU A 75 9.26 18.03 -13.37
CA GLU A 75 8.07 18.63 -12.75
C GLU A 75 7.06 17.56 -12.32
N THR A 76 6.82 16.56 -13.16
CA THR A 76 5.93 15.44 -12.87
C THR A 76 6.44 14.54 -11.75
N GLY A 77 7.75 14.35 -11.65
CA GLY A 77 8.38 13.62 -10.54
C GLY A 77 8.25 14.39 -9.23
N ILE A 78 8.51 15.70 -9.24
CA ILE A 78 8.38 16.56 -8.06
C ILE A 78 6.93 16.56 -7.57
N ALA A 79 5.95 16.65 -8.47
CA ALA A 79 4.53 16.53 -8.13
C ALA A 79 4.19 15.16 -7.52
N ALA A 80 4.76 14.07 -8.06
CA ALA A 80 4.59 12.73 -7.49
C ALA A 80 5.17 12.62 -6.07
N ALA A 81 6.35 13.19 -5.83
CA ALA A 81 6.96 13.24 -4.51
C ALA A 81 6.12 14.06 -3.51
N ALA A 82 5.57 15.20 -3.95
CA ALA A 82 4.66 16.00 -3.14
C ALA A 82 3.38 15.21 -2.77
N GLY A 83 2.81 14.47 -3.72
CA GLY A 83 1.67 13.58 -3.47
C GLY A 83 1.98 12.47 -2.45
N LEU A 84 3.22 11.97 -2.39
CA LEU A 84 3.64 11.05 -1.32
C LEU A 84 3.82 11.76 0.03
N GLY A 85 4.19 13.04 0.02
CA GLY A 85 4.12 13.89 1.22
C GLY A 85 2.71 13.98 1.79
N GLU A 86 1.70 14.17 0.94
CA GLU A 86 0.30 14.16 1.38
C GLU A 86 -0.13 12.80 1.93
N VAL A 87 0.36 11.70 1.33
CA VAL A 87 0.14 10.35 1.86
C VAL A 87 0.71 10.23 3.27
N PHE A 88 1.94 10.69 3.49
CA PHE A 88 2.55 10.70 4.82
C PHE A 88 1.72 11.54 5.79
N ASP A 89 1.42 12.80 5.44
CA ASP A 89 0.71 13.75 6.31
C ASP A 89 -0.68 13.23 6.69
N THR A 90 -1.28 12.41 5.84
CA THR A 90 -2.57 11.77 6.08
C THR A 90 -2.48 10.50 6.91
N LEU A 91 -1.47 9.65 6.67
CA LEU A 91 -1.39 8.32 7.25
C LEU A 91 -0.56 8.26 8.54
N ALA A 92 0.52 9.04 8.66
CA ALA A 92 1.40 9.04 9.82
C ALA A 92 0.69 9.37 11.15
N PRO A 93 -0.32 10.27 11.20
CA PRO A 93 -1.06 10.53 12.44
C PRO A 93 -1.98 9.38 12.90
N LEU A 94 -2.17 8.34 12.08
CA LEU A 94 -3.04 7.23 12.43
C LEU A 94 -2.31 6.26 13.38
N PRO A 95 -3.01 5.63 14.35
CA PRO A 95 -2.40 4.77 15.35
C PRO A 95 -2.05 3.39 14.77
N TRP A 96 -1.09 3.34 13.85
CA TRP A 96 -0.59 2.10 13.27
C TRP A 96 0.17 1.28 14.32
N GLN A 97 -0.13 -0.02 14.39
CA GLN A 97 0.69 -1.02 15.09
C GLN A 97 1.68 -1.67 14.14
N THR A 98 1.26 -1.84 12.88
CA THR A 98 2.11 -2.31 11.79
C THR A 98 1.72 -1.56 10.53
N PHE A 99 2.69 -1.27 9.67
CA PHE A 99 2.46 -0.69 8.36
C PHE A 99 3.57 -1.16 7.42
N ALA A 100 3.21 -1.48 6.18
CA ALA A 100 4.14 -1.89 5.14
C ALA A 100 3.61 -1.45 3.79
N PHE A 101 4.51 -1.25 2.84
CA PHE A 101 4.16 -1.07 1.44
C PHE A 101 4.43 -2.36 0.66
N ASP A 102 3.42 -2.82 -0.06
CA ASP A 102 3.57 -3.81 -1.13
C ASP A 102 3.80 -3.09 -2.45
N VAL A 103 4.84 -3.50 -3.19
CA VAL A 103 5.20 -2.94 -4.50
C VAL A 103 5.19 -4.05 -5.54
N ALA A 104 4.32 -3.88 -6.53
CA ALA A 104 4.11 -4.84 -7.61
C ALA A 104 4.10 -4.13 -8.98
N PRO A 105 4.65 -4.75 -10.04
CA PRO A 105 4.54 -4.19 -11.38
C PRO A 105 3.07 -4.12 -11.81
N ARG A 106 2.67 -2.99 -12.41
CA ARG A 106 1.37 -2.82 -13.06
C ARG A 106 1.52 -2.80 -14.57
N ASP A 107 2.48 -2.02 -15.05
CA ASP A 107 2.92 -1.96 -16.45
C ASP A 107 4.44 -1.77 -16.43
N ALA A 108 5.17 -2.89 -16.38
CA ALA A 108 6.62 -2.88 -16.22
C ALA A 108 7.33 -2.27 -17.44
N ALA A 109 6.76 -2.40 -18.63
CA ALA A 109 7.31 -1.80 -19.86
C ALA A 109 7.31 -0.27 -19.80
N ARG A 110 6.31 0.33 -19.13
CA ARG A 110 6.23 1.77 -18.89
C ARG A 110 6.85 2.21 -17.56
N GLY A 111 7.42 1.27 -16.78
CA GLY A 111 7.96 1.54 -15.44
C GLY A 111 6.89 1.92 -14.42
N VAL A 112 5.64 1.47 -14.59
CA VAL A 112 4.53 1.77 -13.69
C VAL A 112 4.35 0.64 -12.69
N TYR A 113 4.40 1.00 -11.40
CA TYR A 113 4.28 0.09 -10.28
C TYR A 113 3.09 0.47 -9.42
N ARG A 114 2.31 -0.53 -9.02
CA ARG A 114 1.31 -0.40 -7.98
C ARG A 114 2.01 -0.43 -6.63
N VAL A 115 1.86 0.63 -5.86
CA VAL A 115 2.30 0.73 -4.47
C VAL A 115 1.08 0.72 -3.59
N ARG A 116 1.07 -0.17 -2.60
CA ARG A 116 -0.07 -0.39 -1.74
C ARG A 116 0.35 -0.38 -0.28
N GLY A 117 -0.14 0.59 0.49
CA GLY A 117 0.07 0.64 1.95
C GLY A 117 -0.90 -0.29 2.66
N ILE A 118 -0.38 -1.14 3.52
CA ILE A 118 -1.12 -2.19 4.24
C ILE A 118 -0.71 -2.17 5.71
N GLY A 119 -1.66 -2.27 6.63
CA GLY A 119 -1.30 -2.27 8.04
C GLY A 119 -2.41 -2.59 9.03
N ARG A 120 -2.00 -2.75 10.30
CA ARG A 120 -2.90 -2.94 11.45
C ARG A 120 -3.04 -1.62 12.20
N LEU A 121 -4.28 -1.16 12.39
CA LEU A 121 -4.58 0.01 13.22
C LEU A 121 -4.95 -0.44 14.63
N ALA A 122 -4.28 0.14 15.62
CA ALA A 122 -4.55 0.03 17.05
C ALA A 122 -4.69 -1.41 17.59
N GLY A 123 -4.22 -2.42 16.87
CA GLY A 123 -4.32 -3.83 17.28
C GLY A 123 -5.71 -4.43 17.10
N ALA A 124 -6.65 -3.69 16.51
CA ALA A 124 -7.95 -4.20 16.12
C ALA A 124 -7.79 -5.02 14.83
N GLY A 125 -8.46 -6.16 14.74
CA GLY A 125 -8.63 -6.91 13.50
C GLY A 125 -7.35 -7.39 12.79
N PRO A 126 -7.48 -7.90 11.56
CA PRO A 126 -6.36 -8.44 10.80
C PRO A 126 -5.43 -7.32 10.28
N PRO A 127 -4.14 -7.64 10.04
CA PRO A 127 -3.12 -6.67 9.64
C PRO A 127 -3.19 -6.25 8.17
N ASP A 128 -4.09 -6.80 7.37
CA ASP A 128 -4.04 -6.71 5.91
C ASP A 128 -4.92 -5.59 5.31
N ARG A 129 -5.27 -4.58 6.11
CA ARG A 129 -6.12 -3.47 5.68
C ARG A 129 -5.40 -2.58 4.68
N ILE A 130 -6.10 -2.20 3.62
CA ILE A 130 -5.55 -1.30 2.60
C ILE A 130 -5.70 0.14 3.05
N ALA A 131 -4.57 0.81 3.31
CA ALA A 131 -4.52 2.20 3.68
C ALA A 131 -4.50 3.14 2.47
N VAL A 132 -3.77 2.76 1.44
CA VAL A 132 -3.58 3.60 0.26
C VAL A 132 -3.19 2.74 -0.93
N VAL A 133 -3.58 3.16 -2.13
CA VAL A 133 -3.09 2.62 -3.39
C VAL A 133 -2.60 3.78 -4.25
N ARG A 134 -1.39 3.63 -4.79
CA ARG A 134 -0.80 4.55 -5.76
C ARG A 134 -0.30 3.75 -6.96
N TYR A 135 -0.34 4.37 -8.14
CA TYR A 135 0.29 3.87 -9.36
C TYR A 135 1.40 4.83 -9.73
N LEU A 136 2.63 4.48 -9.39
CA LEU A 136 3.78 5.37 -9.52
C LEU A 136 4.65 4.91 -10.68
N ARG A 137 5.03 5.85 -11.54
CA ARG A 137 6.05 5.61 -12.55
C ARG A 137 7.42 5.87 -11.94
N MET A 138 8.30 4.88 -12.02
CA MET A 138 9.60 4.89 -11.35
C MET A 138 10.70 4.32 -12.24
N THR A 139 11.94 4.69 -11.94
CA THR A 139 13.15 4.12 -12.53
C THR A 139 14.21 3.91 -11.45
N ALA A 140 15.10 2.95 -11.65
CA ALA A 140 16.30 2.84 -10.83
C ALA A 140 17.27 4.00 -11.13
N VAL A 141 17.94 4.48 -10.09
CA VAL A 141 19.05 5.43 -10.13
C VAL A 141 20.17 4.91 -9.21
N ALA A 142 21.33 5.57 -9.20
CA ALA A 142 22.48 5.14 -8.38
C ALA A 142 22.13 4.96 -6.90
N ASP A 143 21.31 5.87 -6.35
CA ASP A 143 20.98 5.93 -4.92
C ASP A 143 19.60 5.34 -4.56
N GLY A 144 18.93 4.63 -5.48
CA GLY A 144 17.66 3.96 -5.20
C GLY A 144 16.63 4.03 -6.33
N ALA A 145 15.36 4.17 -5.98
CA ALA A 145 14.28 4.41 -6.94
C ALA A 145 14.02 5.91 -7.05
N SER A 146 13.80 6.40 -8.27
CA SER A 146 13.33 7.77 -8.49
C SER A 146 11.92 7.81 -9.06
N LEU A 147 11.12 8.74 -8.53
CA LEU A 147 9.77 9.02 -9.00
C LEU A 147 9.80 9.85 -10.28
N LEU A 148 9.04 9.40 -11.28
CA LEU A 148 8.88 10.06 -12.57
C LEU A 148 7.49 10.69 -12.74
N ALA A 149 6.45 10.03 -12.23
CA ALA A 149 5.08 10.54 -12.24
C ALA A 149 4.18 9.74 -11.28
N ASP A 150 3.06 10.32 -10.88
CA ASP A 150 1.95 9.63 -10.23
C ASP A 150 0.80 9.43 -11.24
N GLU A 151 0.62 8.20 -11.71
CA GLU A 151 -0.45 7.77 -12.63
C GLU A 151 -1.70 7.27 -11.88
N THR A 152 -1.82 7.56 -10.58
CA THR A 152 -3.01 7.20 -9.79
C THR A 152 -4.24 7.93 -10.32
N PRO A 153 -5.34 7.23 -10.66
CA PRO A 153 -6.61 7.87 -11.00
C PRO A 153 -7.08 8.80 -9.89
N ASP A 154 -7.66 9.95 -10.22
CA ASP A 154 -8.04 10.98 -9.26
C ASP A 154 -9.02 10.44 -8.20
N GLU A 155 -9.90 9.52 -8.59
CA GLU A 155 -10.87 8.88 -7.70
C GLU A 155 -10.20 8.00 -6.63
N LEU A 156 -8.98 7.51 -6.88
CA LEU A 156 -8.19 6.72 -5.95
C LEU A 156 -7.15 7.57 -5.20
N ARG A 157 -6.68 8.67 -5.80
CA ARG A 157 -5.64 9.52 -5.22
C ARG A 157 -6.09 10.09 -3.88
N GLY A 158 -7.34 10.55 -3.78
CA GLY A 158 -7.90 11.06 -2.53
C GLY A 158 -8.30 9.99 -1.50
N ARG A 159 -8.27 8.69 -1.82
CA ARG A 159 -8.80 7.64 -0.94
C ARG A 159 -7.74 7.07 -0.02
N TYR A 160 -7.97 7.25 1.28
CA TYR A 160 -7.21 6.70 2.40
C TYR A 160 -8.08 5.76 3.22
N LEU A 161 -7.45 4.72 3.81
CA LEU A 161 -8.18 3.55 4.32
C LEU A 161 -9.18 3.00 3.28
N MET A 162 -8.84 3.19 2.00
CA MET A 162 -9.62 2.95 0.77
C MET A 162 -11.07 3.46 0.74
N ALA A 163 -11.45 4.31 1.70
CA ALA A 163 -12.83 4.65 1.98
C ALA A 163 -13.04 6.09 2.49
N LEU A 164 -11.97 6.76 2.94
CA LEU A 164 -12.01 8.07 3.59
C LEU A 164 -11.13 9.06 2.84
N HIS A 165 -11.56 10.32 2.72
CA HIS A 165 -10.82 11.32 1.95
C HIS A 165 -9.75 12.04 2.78
N GLU A 166 -10.10 12.39 4.01
CA GLU A 166 -9.20 13.06 4.96
C GLU A 166 -9.45 12.45 6.35
N PRO A 167 -8.86 11.30 6.67
CA PRO A 167 -9.10 10.63 7.93
C PRO A 167 -8.68 11.52 9.11
N LEU A 168 -9.57 11.63 10.09
CA LEU A 168 -9.28 12.08 11.44
C LEU A 168 -9.33 10.88 12.38
N VAL A 169 -8.56 10.92 13.45
CA VAL A 169 -8.61 9.91 14.51
C VAL A 169 -9.00 10.56 15.81
N LEU A 170 -10.00 9.99 16.48
CA LEU A 170 -10.31 10.28 17.87
C LEU A 170 -10.07 9.02 18.69
N GLN A 171 -9.28 9.15 19.76
CA GLN A 171 -8.86 8.00 20.55
C GLN A 171 -9.13 8.19 22.04
N ARG A 172 -9.50 7.08 22.67
CA ARG A 172 -9.57 6.85 24.10
C ARG A 172 -9.04 5.45 24.41
N PRO A 173 -8.72 5.10 25.67
CA PRO A 173 -8.18 3.78 26.00
C PRO A 173 -9.04 2.64 25.44
N GLY A 174 -8.46 1.86 24.52
CA GLY A 174 -9.11 0.73 23.84
C GLY A 174 -10.23 1.07 22.85
N LEU A 175 -10.42 2.34 22.49
CA LEU A 175 -11.43 2.77 21.52
C LEU A 175 -10.85 3.80 20.55
N VAL A 176 -10.95 3.50 19.26
CA VAL A 176 -10.50 4.36 18.17
C VAL A 176 -11.68 4.64 17.24
N VAL A 177 -11.97 5.91 17.01
CA VAL A 177 -12.96 6.35 16.02
C VAL A 177 -12.23 7.06 14.90
N ILE A 178 -12.43 6.58 13.67
CA ILE A 178 -11.84 7.11 12.45
C ILE A 178 -12.96 7.61 11.54
N GLY A 179 -12.78 8.72 10.87
CA GLY A 179 -13.76 9.21 9.91
C GLY A 179 -13.26 10.42 9.13
N ASP A 180 -14.03 10.89 8.16
CA ASP A 180 -13.66 12.10 7.41
C ASP A 180 -13.56 13.31 8.34
N ARG A 181 -12.54 14.17 8.16
CA ARG A 181 -12.32 15.42 8.91
C ARG A 181 -13.57 16.28 9.03
N ARG A 182 -14.33 16.42 7.94
CA ARG A 182 -15.62 17.14 7.88
C ARG A 182 -16.72 16.55 8.77
N ALA A 183 -16.59 15.30 9.22
CA ALA A 183 -17.53 14.60 10.09
C ALA A 183 -17.04 14.54 11.56
N ARG A 184 -16.07 15.37 11.96
CA ARG A 184 -15.51 15.40 13.33
C ARG A 184 -16.55 15.42 14.44
N GLY A 185 -17.60 16.24 14.33
CA GLY A 185 -18.67 16.29 15.34
C GLY A 185 -19.39 14.96 15.52
N ARG A 186 -19.69 14.26 14.42
CA ARG A 186 -20.30 12.92 14.43
C ARG A 186 -19.36 11.87 15.00
N ALA A 187 -18.08 11.89 14.62
CA ALA A 187 -17.07 11.02 15.20
C ALA A 187 -16.95 11.22 16.73
N GLY A 188 -17.06 12.46 17.21
CA GLY A 188 -17.08 12.78 18.63
C GLY A 188 -18.29 12.20 19.38
N VAL A 189 -19.48 12.28 18.79
CA VAL A 189 -20.70 11.66 19.35
C VAL A 189 -20.54 10.14 19.46
N VAL A 190 -20.02 9.51 18.41
CA VAL A 190 -19.75 8.07 18.37
C VAL A 190 -18.76 7.66 19.46
N LEU A 191 -17.65 8.40 19.60
CA LEU A 191 -16.66 8.14 20.64
C LEU A 191 -17.28 8.17 22.03
N THR A 192 -18.08 9.21 22.33
CA THR A 192 -18.76 9.34 23.64
C THR A 192 -19.75 8.20 23.88
N ALA A 193 -20.54 7.81 22.88
CA ALA A 193 -21.49 6.71 23.00
C ALA A 193 -20.78 5.36 23.21
N ALA A 194 -19.73 5.09 22.44
CA ALA A 194 -18.96 3.86 22.53
C ALA A 194 -18.19 3.75 23.85
N LEU A 195 -17.71 4.87 24.42
CA LEU A 195 -17.16 4.89 25.77
C LEU A 195 -18.16 4.41 26.84
N ARG A 196 -19.41 4.92 26.79
CA ARG A 196 -20.47 4.52 27.73
C ARG A 196 -20.82 3.04 27.57
N ALA A 197 -20.89 2.56 26.33
CA ALA A 197 -21.15 1.14 26.05
C ALA A 197 -20.04 0.24 26.58
N ARG A 198 -18.77 0.63 26.39
CA ARG A 198 -17.59 -0.15 26.82
C ARG A 198 -17.55 -0.37 28.34
N ALA A 199 -17.87 0.64 29.13
CA ALA A 199 -17.98 0.49 30.59
C ALA A 199 -19.00 -0.61 30.95
N ARG A 200 -20.18 -0.56 30.33
CA ARG A 200 -21.23 -1.58 30.55
C ARG A 200 -20.80 -2.97 30.10
N LEU A 201 -20.11 -3.10 28.96
CA LEU A 201 -19.60 -4.39 28.49
C LEU A 201 -18.58 -4.97 29.48
N LYS A 202 -17.70 -4.14 30.03
CA LYS A 202 -16.76 -4.55 31.07
C LYS A 202 -17.49 -5.01 32.34
N ASP A 203 -18.54 -4.30 32.75
CA ASP A 203 -19.37 -4.68 33.91
C ASP A 203 -20.08 -6.04 33.69
N LEU A 204 -20.36 -6.39 32.43
CA LEU A 204 -20.91 -7.68 32.03
C LEU A 204 -19.84 -8.78 31.86
N GLY A 205 -18.58 -8.50 32.19
CA GLY A 205 -17.48 -9.46 32.07
C GLY A 205 -17.03 -9.74 30.63
N ILE A 206 -17.44 -8.91 29.67
CA ILE A 206 -17.00 -9.03 28.28
C ILE A 206 -15.59 -8.45 28.17
N ASP A 207 -14.67 -9.23 27.58
CA ASP A 207 -13.31 -8.77 27.36
C ASP A 207 -13.30 -7.58 26.39
N THR A 208 -12.76 -6.47 26.87
CA THR A 208 -12.61 -5.25 26.09
C THR A 208 -11.14 -4.97 25.77
N SER A 209 -10.21 -5.86 26.12
CA SER A 209 -8.77 -5.65 25.93
C SER A 209 -8.37 -5.32 24.49
N PRO A 210 -8.93 -5.97 23.44
CA PRO A 210 -8.73 -5.53 22.07
C PRO A 210 -9.26 -4.10 21.85
N ALA A 211 -8.51 -3.29 21.11
CA ALA A 211 -9.03 -2.00 20.68
C ALA A 211 -10.20 -2.21 19.72
N VAL A 212 -11.26 -1.42 19.88
CA VAL A 212 -12.36 -1.36 18.92
C VAL A 212 -12.10 -0.18 17.99
N VAL A 213 -12.04 -0.44 16.68
CA VAL A 213 -12.00 0.62 15.66
C VAL A 213 -13.42 0.82 15.13
N VAL A 214 -13.87 2.08 15.04
CA VAL A 214 -15.18 2.46 14.49
C VAL A 214 -14.95 3.45 13.36
N THR A 215 -15.60 3.24 12.20
CA THR A 215 -15.44 4.10 11.03
C THR A 215 -16.72 4.88 10.78
N VAL A 216 -16.59 6.20 10.71
CA VAL A 216 -17.71 7.15 10.59
C VAL A 216 -17.63 7.85 9.24
N TYR A 217 -18.70 7.71 8.47
CA TYR A 217 -18.77 8.24 7.10
C TYR A 217 -19.58 9.53 7.04
N GLY A 218 -19.18 10.41 6.12
CA GLY A 218 -19.84 11.69 5.89
C GLY A 218 -21.26 11.57 5.34
N SER A 219 -21.55 10.54 4.54
CA SER A 219 -22.84 10.32 3.88
C SER A 219 -23.06 8.84 3.57
N ASP A 220 -24.32 8.46 3.29
CA ASP A 220 -24.66 7.12 2.79
C ASP A 220 -24.00 6.84 1.42
N ALA A 221 -23.89 7.85 0.56
CA ALA A 221 -23.17 7.73 -0.71
C ALA A 221 -21.69 7.39 -0.49
N ALA A 222 -21.03 8.02 0.49
CA ALA A 222 -19.63 7.73 0.82
C ALA A 222 -19.45 6.32 1.39
N VAL A 223 -20.42 5.83 2.18
CA VAL A 223 -20.45 4.42 2.60
C VAL A 223 -20.56 3.53 1.36
N ARG A 224 -21.55 3.74 0.51
CA ARG A 224 -21.76 2.91 -0.69
C ARG A 224 -20.57 2.89 -1.64
N GLU A 225 -19.95 4.04 -1.85
CA GLU A 225 -18.74 4.20 -2.65
C GLU A 225 -17.55 3.45 -2.04
N ALA A 226 -17.34 3.56 -0.72
CA ALA A 226 -16.31 2.82 0.01
C ALA A 226 -16.54 1.29 -0.02
N LEU A 227 -17.80 0.88 0.05
CA LEU A 227 -18.20 -0.52 0.08
C LEU A 227 -18.31 -1.15 -1.33
N GLY A 228 -18.20 -0.35 -2.39
CA GLY A 228 -18.43 -0.81 -3.77
C GLY A 228 -19.87 -1.28 -4.04
N VAL A 229 -20.86 -0.75 -3.31
CA VAL A 229 -22.27 -1.16 -3.41
C VAL A 229 -23.09 -0.11 -4.16
N ALA A 230 -23.63 -0.47 -5.33
CA ALA A 230 -24.35 0.46 -6.19
C ALA A 230 -25.79 0.78 -5.74
N ALA A 231 -26.48 -0.14 -5.04
CA ALA A 231 -27.89 0.00 -4.68
C ALA A 231 -28.12 0.39 -3.20
N PRO A 232 -29.15 1.19 -2.88
CA PRO A 232 -29.55 1.43 -1.51
C PRO A 232 -30.00 0.11 -0.88
N THR A 233 -29.22 -0.41 0.05
CA THR A 233 -29.58 -1.62 0.78
C THR A 233 -30.25 -1.23 2.10
N PRO A 234 -31.48 -1.69 2.38
CA PRO A 234 -32.16 -1.46 3.67
C PRO A 234 -31.44 -2.10 4.86
N ARG A 235 -30.32 -2.81 4.60
CA ARG A 235 -29.43 -3.40 5.58
C ARG A 235 -28.32 -2.45 6.04
N LEU A 236 -28.19 -1.21 5.56
CA LEU A 236 -27.16 -0.28 6.07
C LEU A 236 -27.52 0.33 7.46
N VAL A 237 -28.25 -0.42 8.30
CA VAL A 237 -28.84 0.10 9.54
C VAL A 237 -27.87 0.03 10.72
N PHE A 238 -27.09 -1.04 10.87
CA PHE A 238 -25.94 -1.15 11.77
C PHE A 238 -25.24 -2.44 11.41
N PHE A 239 -24.20 -2.39 10.59
CA PHE A 239 -23.39 -3.59 10.32
C PHE A 239 -21.93 -3.28 10.53
N SER A 240 -21.27 -4.24 11.16
CA SER A 240 -19.84 -4.33 11.05
C SER A 240 -19.50 -4.67 9.59
N HIS A 241 -18.76 -3.79 8.91
CA HIS A 241 -18.28 -4.12 7.57
C HIS A 241 -16.77 -4.38 7.65
N PRO A 242 -16.28 -5.52 7.12
CA PRO A 242 -14.86 -5.77 7.09
C PRO A 242 -14.14 -4.68 6.27
N PRO A 243 -13.08 -4.04 6.80
CA PRO A 243 -12.31 -3.06 6.02
C PRO A 243 -11.78 -3.69 4.73
N LEU A 244 -11.51 -2.91 3.69
CA LEU A 244 -10.89 -3.43 2.46
C LEU A 244 -9.55 -4.11 2.78
N ARG A 245 -9.35 -5.33 2.26
CA ARG A 245 -8.28 -6.26 2.65
C ARG A 245 -7.34 -6.63 1.51
N ALA A 246 -6.16 -7.14 1.88
CA ALA A 246 -5.25 -7.82 0.96
C ALA A 246 -5.72 -9.19 0.57
N ALA A 247 -6.08 -9.99 1.57
CA ALA A 247 -6.49 -11.35 1.38
C ALA A 247 -7.99 -11.40 1.04
N ALA A 248 -8.36 -12.32 0.17
CA ALA A 248 -9.75 -12.53 -0.26
C ALA A 248 -10.60 -13.33 0.76
N GLU A 249 -10.00 -13.86 1.82
CA GLU A 249 -10.67 -14.75 2.78
C GLU A 249 -11.62 -14.02 3.74
N SER A 250 -12.76 -14.64 4.07
CA SER A 250 -13.74 -14.14 5.06
C SER A 250 -13.29 -14.43 6.50
N TRP A 251 -13.29 -13.42 7.37
CA TRP A 251 -12.87 -13.55 8.77
C TRP A 251 -13.98 -13.08 9.73
N PRO A 252 -14.03 -13.57 10.98
CA PRO A 252 -15.02 -13.14 11.96
C PRO A 252 -14.96 -11.63 12.15
N THR A 253 -16.10 -10.96 12.00
CA THR A 253 -16.21 -9.49 11.98
C THR A 253 -16.01 -8.90 13.38
N LEU A 254 -14.77 -8.77 13.80
CA LEU A 254 -14.40 -8.04 15.02
C LEU A 254 -14.11 -6.55 14.76
N ASP A 255 -14.20 -6.14 13.49
CA ASP A 255 -13.87 -4.81 13.03
C ASP A 255 -15.13 -4.03 12.63
N VAL A 256 -15.31 -2.86 13.27
CA VAL A 256 -15.90 -1.66 12.67
C VAL A 256 -17.39 -1.69 12.37
N GLY A 257 -18.20 -1.14 13.30
CA GLY A 257 -19.56 -0.67 12.99
C GLY A 257 -19.54 0.57 12.10
N VAL A 258 -20.18 0.48 10.93
CA VAL A 258 -20.39 1.61 10.02
C VAL A 258 -21.56 2.44 10.55
N MET A 259 -21.30 3.69 10.95
CA MET A 259 -22.39 4.63 11.28
C MET A 259 -22.55 5.65 10.15
N GLY A 260 -23.56 5.40 9.31
CA GLY A 260 -24.06 6.33 8.30
C GLY A 260 -24.88 7.48 8.90
N PRO A 261 -25.59 8.27 8.07
CA PRO A 261 -26.21 9.56 8.45
C PRO A 261 -27.39 9.52 9.44
N TRP A 262 -27.61 8.42 10.17
CA TRP A 262 -28.66 8.31 11.20
C TRP A 262 -28.34 8.94 12.56
N LEU A 263 -27.20 9.62 12.71
CA LEU A 263 -26.95 10.48 13.89
C LEU A 263 -27.76 11.80 13.87
N ARG A 264 -28.58 12.06 12.85
CA ARG A 264 -29.58 13.14 12.91
C ARG A 264 -30.61 12.79 13.99
N GLY A 265 -30.49 13.43 15.15
CA GLY A 265 -31.39 13.24 16.30
C GLY A 265 -30.71 12.79 17.60
N LEU A 266 -29.43 12.38 17.57
CA LEU A 266 -28.68 11.99 18.78
C LEU A 266 -27.88 13.15 19.41
N GLY A 267 -28.09 14.38 18.94
CA GLY A 267 -27.46 15.61 19.44
C GLY A 267 -28.44 16.65 19.97
N SER A 268 -29.72 16.30 20.14
CA SER A 268 -30.71 17.13 20.83
C SER A 268 -31.15 16.42 22.12
N ALA A 269 -30.31 16.54 23.14
CA ALA A 269 -30.65 16.37 24.54
C ALA A 269 -29.71 17.26 25.37
#